data_AF-A0A7Y5FGM5-F1
#
_entry.id   AF-A0A7Y5FGM5-F1
#
_cell.length_a   1.000
_cell.length_b   1.000
_cell.length_c   1.000
_cell.angle_alpha   90.00
_cell.angle_beta   90.00
_cell.angle_gamma   90.00
#
_symmetry.space_group_name_H-M   'P 1'
#
loop_
_entity.id
_entity.type
_entity.pdbx_description
1 polymer ?
#
loop_
_entity_poly.entity_id
_entity_poly.type
_entity_poly.pdbx_seq_one_letter_code
_entity_poly.pdbx_strand_id
1 'polypeptide(L)'
;MTLPCEQVIARAAAFIDRELDETTAAAVAEHVGKCPNCAQEVQQQRQMKLLVQQHARRVTAPASLRARLQQALADYPARYGFGEQLRQLFRWQPVPALATLAVLLLLPGLLVYFTMRAPSAAEAGRFQAIDASLEGEIICIDCVMLDELQLAHGHDASHRFGLRTAEGRILTIVAFEKGNELMQQAAVWHKHRVLVHGRLLPERSCVQVRDFSML
;
A
#
# COMPACT_ATOMS: atom_id res chain seq x y z
N MET A 1 36.23 -5.22 34.47
CA MET A 1 37.16 -4.79 35.54
C MET A 1 37.20 -3.28 35.52
N THR A 2 36.78 -2.62 36.61
CA THR A 2 36.75 -1.15 36.68
C THR A 2 38.16 -0.61 36.90
N LEU A 3 38.66 0.25 36.00
CA LEU A 3 39.92 0.96 36.17
C LEU A 3 39.89 1.81 37.46
N PRO A 4 40.99 1.93 38.21
CA PRO A 4 41.06 2.82 39.36
C PRO A 4 41.10 4.30 38.93
N CYS A 5 40.64 5.21 39.79
CA CYS A 5 40.50 6.64 39.47
C CYS A 5 41.82 7.27 38.99
N GLU A 6 42.94 6.96 39.63
CA GLU A 6 44.27 7.46 39.27
C GLU A 6 44.63 7.10 37.81
N GLN A 7 44.32 5.88 37.40
CA GLN A 7 44.55 5.41 36.04
C GLN A 7 43.63 6.05 35.00
N VAL A 8 42.45 6.49 35.41
CA VAL A 8 41.51 7.23 34.56
C VAL A 8 41.99 8.66 34.38
N ILE A 9 42.39 9.33 35.46
CA ILE A 9 42.91 10.70 35.43
C ILE A 9 44.20 10.77 34.60
N ALA A 10 45.11 9.82 34.77
CA ALA A 10 46.34 9.74 33.99
C ALA A 10 46.10 9.56 32.48
N ARG A 11 44.95 8.99 32.09
CA ARG A 11 44.56 8.75 30.68
C ARG A 11 43.53 9.75 30.16
N ALA A 12 43.12 10.72 30.96
CA ALA A 12 42.04 11.64 30.62
C ALA A 12 42.35 12.49 29.37
N ALA A 13 43.58 13.01 29.25
CA ALA A 13 44.00 13.78 28.07
C ALA A 13 43.94 12.94 26.78
N ALA A 14 44.58 11.76 26.78
CA ALA A 14 44.56 10.84 25.64
C ALA A 14 43.14 10.37 25.29
N PHE A 15 42.27 10.17 26.29
CA PHE A 15 40.85 9.87 26.07
C PHE A 15 40.13 11.03 25.37
N ILE A 16 40.39 12.28 25.78
CA ILE A 16 39.79 13.50 25.19
C ILE A 16 40.31 13.74 23.75
N ASP A 17 41.56 13.38 23.48
CA ASP A 17 42.20 13.49 22.17
C ASP A 17 41.90 12.29 21.24
N ARG A 18 41.22 11.26 21.76
CA ARG A 18 40.90 9.99 21.07
C ARG A 18 42.15 9.23 20.64
N GLU A 19 43.18 9.25 21.47
CA GLU A 19 44.46 8.58 21.26
C GLU A 19 44.56 7.22 21.99
N LEU A 20 43.55 6.86 22.77
CA LEU A 20 43.46 5.54 23.41
C LEU A 20 42.97 4.49 22.40
N ASP A 21 43.43 3.25 22.57
CA ASP A 21 42.83 2.10 21.90
C ASP A 21 41.37 1.89 22.36
N GLU A 22 40.59 1.19 21.55
CA GLU A 22 39.15 1.01 21.78
C GLU A 22 38.82 0.37 23.14
N THR A 23 39.65 -0.58 23.59
CA THR A 23 39.41 -1.30 24.85
C THR A 23 39.66 -0.39 26.06
N THR A 24 40.75 0.37 26.03
CA THR A 24 41.08 1.32 27.10
C THR A 24 40.11 2.49 27.11
N ALA A 25 39.72 2.99 25.94
CA ALA A 25 38.73 4.06 25.82
C ALA A 25 37.37 3.66 26.42
N ALA A 26 36.91 2.44 26.15
CA ALA A 26 35.67 1.91 26.71
C ALA A 26 35.73 1.81 28.24
N ALA A 27 36.83 1.30 28.79
CA ALA A 27 37.01 1.19 30.24
C ALA A 27 37.08 2.55 30.95
N VAL A 28 37.72 3.55 30.33
CA VAL A 28 37.73 4.93 30.84
C VAL A 28 36.33 5.53 30.79
N ALA A 29 35.60 5.37 29.67
CA ALA A 29 34.24 5.87 29.51
C ALA A 29 33.27 5.24 30.54
N GLU A 30 33.39 3.93 30.79
CA GLU A 30 32.58 3.23 31.79
C GLU A 30 32.83 3.79 33.20
N HIS A 31 34.10 4.00 33.58
CA HIS A 31 34.43 4.54 34.89
C HIS A 31 33.93 5.98 35.04
N VAL A 32 34.15 6.84 34.04
CA VAL A 32 33.68 8.23 34.03
C VAL A 32 32.16 8.31 34.16
N GLY A 33 31.42 7.37 33.56
CA GLY A 33 29.97 7.29 33.71
C GLY A 33 29.50 6.92 35.12
N LYS A 34 30.36 6.34 35.95
CA LYS A 34 30.03 5.85 37.31
C LYS A 34 30.63 6.70 38.43
N CYS A 35 31.76 7.37 38.19
CA CYS A 35 32.48 8.16 39.19
C CYS A 35 32.31 9.67 38.95
N PRO A 36 31.58 10.41 39.80
CA PRO A 36 31.33 11.83 39.61
C PRO A 36 32.61 12.68 39.68
N ASN A 37 33.58 12.30 40.52
CA ASN A 37 34.85 13.01 40.63
C ASN A 37 35.66 12.91 39.33
N CYS A 38 35.79 11.71 38.77
CA CYS A 38 36.48 11.51 37.49
C CYS A 38 35.73 12.17 36.33
N ALA A 39 34.39 12.21 36.36
CA ALA A 39 33.60 12.94 35.38
C ALA A 39 33.86 14.44 35.41
N GLN A 40 33.95 15.03 36.60
CA GLN A 40 34.27 16.43 36.78
C GLN A 40 35.68 16.77 36.26
N GLU A 41 36.69 15.97 36.62
CA GLU A 41 38.08 16.16 36.16
C GLU A 41 38.19 16.08 34.63
N VAL A 42 37.60 15.05 34.02
CA VAL A 42 37.58 14.90 32.55
C VAL A 42 36.86 16.07 31.88
N GLN A 43 35.77 16.56 32.48
CA GLN A 43 35.03 17.71 31.94
C GLN A 43 35.84 19.01 32.04
N GLN A 44 36.56 19.24 33.14
CA GLN A 44 37.46 20.39 33.29
C GLN A 44 38.57 20.37 32.23
N GLN A 45 39.18 19.21 31.98
CA GLN A 45 40.19 19.07 30.92
C GLN A 45 39.60 19.31 29.52
N ARG A 46 38.35 18.88 29.25
CA ARG A 46 37.66 19.19 27.98
C ARG A 46 37.43 20.69 27.82
N GLN A 47 37.01 21.39 28.88
CA GLN A 47 36.84 22.83 28.86
C GLN A 47 38.18 23.55 28.61
N MET A 48 39.25 23.10 29.27
CA MET A 48 40.60 23.62 29.03
C MET A 48 41.02 23.46 27.56
N LYS A 49 40.81 22.29 26.96
CA LYS A 49 41.09 22.05 25.54
C LYS A 49 40.31 23.00 24.63
N LEU A 50 39.03 23.25 24.91
CA LEU A 50 38.22 24.18 24.13
C LEU A 50 38.73 25.62 24.24
N LEU A 51 39.11 26.07 25.44
CA LEU A 51 39.71 27.40 25.65
C LEU A 51 41.01 27.55 24.87
N VAL A 52 41.88 26.54 24.92
CA VAL A 52 43.12 26.51 24.12
C VAL A 52 42.80 26.59 22.64
N GLN A 53 41.82 25.83 22.13
CA GLN A 53 41.44 25.87 20.71
C GLN A 53 40.84 27.23 20.27
N GLN A 54 40.17 27.94 21.18
CA GLN A 54 39.59 29.26 20.91
C GLN A 54 40.67 30.35 20.86
N HIS A 55 41.66 30.28 21.75
CA HIS A 55 42.69 31.31 21.88
C HIS A 55 43.99 30.99 21.13
N ALA A 56 44.24 29.74 20.76
CA ALA A 56 45.40 29.37 19.96
C ALA A 56 45.29 29.97 18.55
N ARG A 57 46.42 30.48 18.05
CA ARG A 57 46.51 30.98 16.68
C ARG A 57 46.22 29.83 15.71
N ARG A 58 45.11 29.93 14.97
CA ARG A 58 44.82 28.98 13.89
C ARG A 58 45.85 29.14 12.78
N VAL A 59 46.59 28.08 12.51
CA VAL A 59 47.48 28.00 11.35
C VAL A 59 46.66 27.52 10.16
N THR A 60 46.61 28.32 9.10
CA THR A 60 45.97 27.90 7.86
C THR A 60 46.83 26.86 7.16
N ALA A 61 46.25 25.69 6.85
CA ALA A 61 46.91 24.70 6.01
C ALA A 61 47.36 25.32 4.67
N PRO A 62 48.58 25.00 4.18
CA PRO A 62 49.07 25.47 2.88
C PRO A 62 48.11 25.15 1.75
N ALA A 63 47.97 26.06 0.78
CA ALA A 63 47.07 25.87 -0.36
C ALA A 63 47.37 24.59 -1.15
N SER A 64 48.64 24.23 -1.29
CA SER A 64 49.08 22.99 -1.93
C SER A 64 48.58 21.73 -1.21
N LEU A 65 48.61 21.72 0.13
CA LEU A 65 48.08 20.61 0.92
C LEU A 65 46.56 20.51 0.78
N ARG A 66 45.85 21.66 0.80
CA ARG A 66 44.40 21.69 0.61
C ARG A 66 44.00 21.16 -0.76
N ALA A 67 44.70 21.58 -1.82
CA ALA A 67 44.46 21.11 -3.18
C ALA A 67 44.71 19.60 -3.32
N ARG A 68 45.81 19.09 -2.76
CA ARG A 68 46.11 17.65 -2.74
C ARG A 68 45.04 16.84 -2.00
N LEU A 69 44.54 17.35 -0.87
CA LEU A 69 43.47 16.70 -0.12
C LEU A 69 42.15 16.72 -0.90
N GLN A 70 41.81 17.83 -1.55
CA GLN A 70 40.60 17.91 -2.38
C GLN A 70 40.65 16.94 -3.57
N GLN A 71 41.82 16.82 -4.21
CA GLN A 71 42.04 15.83 -5.27
C GLN A 71 41.94 14.40 -4.72
N ALA A 72 42.63 14.09 -3.63
CA ALA A 72 42.56 12.78 -3.00
C ALA A 72 41.14 12.42 -2.53
N LEU A 73 40.35 13.39 -2.07
CA LEU A 73 38.94 13.19 -1.70
C LEU A 73 38.02 13.04 -2.91
N ALA A 74 38.36 13.64 -4.05
CA ALA A 74 37.65 13.41 -5.31
C ALA A 74 37.96 12.02 -5.90
N ASP A 75 39.18 11.53 -5.69
CA ASP A 75 39.63 10.19 -6.10
C ASP A 75 39.18 9.10 -5.12
N TYR A 76 38.87 9.45 -3.87
CA TYR A 76 38.20 8.54 -2.95
C TYR A 76 36.79 8.30 -3.47
N PRO A 77 36.41 7.05 -3.80
CA PRO A 77 35.04 6.77 -4.21
C PRO A 77 34.13 7.24 -3.09
N ALA A 78 33.25 8.20 -3.41
CA ALA A 78 32.24 8.67 -2.50
C ALA A 78 31.60 7.45 -1.84
N ARG A 79 31.64 7.38 -0.50
CA ARG A 79 31.03 6.32 0.30
C ARG A 79 29.72 5.90 -0.36
N TYR A 80 29.71 4.68 -0.93
CA TYR A 80 28.66 4.09 -1.76
C TYR A 80 27.38 4.93 -1.80
N GLY A 81 27.36 5.91 -2.69
CA GLY A 81 26.14 6.63 -3.01
C GLY A 81 25.24 5.69 -3.80
N PHE A 82 23.93 5.77 -3.58
CA PHE A 82 22.90 5.02 -4.31
C PHE A 82 23.14 5.04 -5.84
N GLY A 83 23.71 6.12 -6.38
CA GLY A 83 24.10 6.26 -7.78
C GLY A 83 25.21 5.31 -8.27
N GLU A 84 26.23 5.00 -7.46
CA GLU A 84 27.29 4.05 -7.82
C GLU A 84 26.75 2.60 -7.81
N GLN A 85 25.81 2.32 -6.90
CA GLN A 85 25.10 1.05 -6.78
C GLN A 85 24.22 0.79 -8.02
N LEU A 86 23.50 1.81 -8.52
CA LEU A 86 22.77 1.72 -9.79
C LEU A 86 23.71 1.54 -10.99
N ARG A 87 24.86 2.22 -10.99
CA ARG A 87 25.81 2.17 -12.11
C ARG A 87 26.53 0.83 -12.19
N GLN A 88 26.82 0.17 -11.06
CA GLN A 88 27.37 -1.19 -11.04
C GLN A 88 26.33 -2.24 -11.45
N LEU A 89 25.07 -2.10 -11.06
CA LEU A 89 23.94 -2.91 -11.57
C LEU A 89 23.79 -2.80 -13.09
N PHE A 90 24.04 -1.62 -13.67
CA PHE A 90 23.95 -1.40 -15.11
C PHE A 90 25.19 -1.86 -15.90
N ARG A 91 26.37 -1.96 -15.25
CA ARG A 91 27.64 -2.31 -15.91
C ARG A 91 27.92 -3.82 -15.93
N TRP A 92 27.21 -4.61 -15.12
CA TRP A 92 27.35 -6.06 -15.05
C TRP A 92 26.07 -6.74 -15.60
N GLN A 93 26.00 -6.80 -16.94
CA GLN A 93 25.12 -7.63 -17.79
C GLN A 93 23.59 -7.39 -17.75
N PRO A 94 23.00 -6.79 -18.80
CA PRO A 94 21.55 -6.57 -18.86
C PRO A 94 20.73 -7.81 -19.30
N VAL A 95 21.34 -8.91 -19.76
CA VAL A 95 20.57 -9.97 -20.46
C VAL A 95 19.87 -10.98 -19.53
N PRO A 96 20.49 -11.55 -18.48
CA PRO A 96 19.76 -12.49 -17.61
C PRO A 96 18.88 -11.78 -16.56
N ALA A 97 19.22 -10.56 -16.15
CA ALA A 97 18.48 -9.82 -15.11
C ALA A 97 17.19 -9.15 -15.63
N LEU A 98 17.17 -8.67 -16.89
CA LEU A 98 15.93 -8.19 -17.50
C LEU A 98 14.96 -9.34 -17.82
N ALA A 99 15.48 -10.50 -18.21
CA ALA A 99 14.67 -11.68 -18.47
C ALA A 99 13.98 -12.18 -17.19
N THR A 100 14.68 -12.24 -16.05
CA THR A 100 14.08 -12.66 -14.78
C THR A 100 13.04 -11.66 -14.27
N LEU A 101 13.27 -10.35 -14.43
CA LEU A 101 12.31 -9.31 -14.02
C LEU A 101 11.07 -9.29 -14.92
N ALA A 102 11.24 -9.46 -16.24
CA ALA A 102 10.13 -9.61 -17.18
C ALA A 102 9.32 -10.86 -16.88
N VAL A 103 9.96 -11.99 -16.57
CA VAL A 103 9.28 -13.22 -16.16
C VAL A 103 8.55 -13.04 -14.83
N LEU A 104 9.15 -12.39 -13.81
CA LEU A 104 8.51 -12.14 -12.52
C LEU A 104 7.36 -11.12 -12.57
N LEU A 105 7.37 -10.17 -13.50
CA LEU A 105 6.28 -9.21 -13.67
C LEU A 105 5.20 -9.74 -14.61
N LEU A 106 5.58 -10.40 -15.70
CA LEU A 106 4.66 -10.89 -16.70
C LEU A 106 4.04 -12.23 -16.31
N LEU A 107 4.73 -13.18 -15.66
CA LEU A 107 4.10 -14.45 -15.25
C LEU A 107 2.91 -14.27 -14.31
N PRO A 108 2.97 -13.52 -13.19
CA PRO A 108 1.81 -13.35 -12.34
C PRO A 108 0.73 -12.53 -13.04
N GLY A 109 1.08 -11.52 -13.84
CA GLY A 109 0.12 -10.78 -14.65
C GLY A 109 -0.55 -11.63 -15.73
N LEU A 110 0.19 -12.54 -16.37
CA LEU A 110 -0.28 -13.47 -17.39
C LEU A 110 -1.09 -14.60 -16.75
N LEU A 111 -0.67 -15.10 -15.58
CA LEU A 111 -1.40 -16.09 -14.78
C LEU A 111 -2.73 -15.50 -14.31
N VAL A 112 -2.73 -14.28 -13.75
CA VAL A 112 -3.94 -13.53 -13.41
C VAL A 112 -4.75 -13.24 -14.67
N TYR A 113 -4.12 -12.88 -15.79
CA TYR A 113 -4.83 -12.69 -17.05
C TYR A 113 -5.46 -13.98 -17.54
N PHE A 114 -4.84 -15.15 -17.44
CA PHE A 114 -5.44 -16.41 -17.85
C PHE A 114 -6.48 -16.92 -16.86
N THR A 115 -6.36 -16.65 -15.56
CA THR A 115 -7.37 -17.00 -14.57
C THR A 115 -8.53 -16.00 -14.51
N MET A 116 -8.30 -14.73 -14.85
CA MET A 116 -9.32 -13.67 -14.93
C MET A 116 -9.82 -13.41 -16.34
N ARG A 117 -9.19 -13.94 -17.39
CA ARG A 117 -9.80 -14.03 -18.72
C ARG A 117 -11.02 -14.88 -18.51
N ALA A 118 -12.14 -14.20 -18.36
CA ALA A 118 -13.44 -14.79 -18.16
C ALA A 118 -13.55 -15.95 -19.14
N PRO A 119 -14.03 -17.12 -18.69
CA PRO A 119 -14.26 -18.26 -19.57
C PRO A 119 -14.92 -17.69 -20.82
N SER A 120 -14.29 -17.95 -21.98
CA SER A 120 -14.76 -17.40 -23.25
C SER A 120 -16.26 -17.65 -23.37
N ALA A 121 -17.02 -16.80 -24.06
CA ALA A 121 -18.47 -16.97 -24.22
C ALA A 121 -18.89 -18.39 -24.69
N ALA A 122 -17.95 -19.20 -25.20
CA ALA A 122 -18.09 -20.62 -25.49
C ALA A 122 -18.19 -21.56 -24.27
N GLU A 123 -17.58 -21.23 -23.12
CA GLU A 123 -17.69 -21.98 -21.84
C GLU A 123 -18.72 -21.38 -20.85
N ALA A 124 -19.21 -20.16 -21.10
CA ALA A 124 -20.44 -19.65 -20.47
C ALA A 124 -21.71 -20.44 -20.90
N GLY A 125 -21.53 -21.52 -21.66
CA GLY A 125 -22.56 -22.49 -21.99
C GLY A 125 -22.87 -23.43 -20.82
N ARG A 126 -23.77 -22.99 -19.93
CA ARG A 126 -24.95 -23.74 -19.44
C ARG A 126 -25.69 -23.06 -18.27
N PHE A 127 -25.79 -21.74 -18.24
CA PHE A 127 -26.96 -21.18 -17.58
C PHE A 127 -28.14 -21.43 -18.52
N GLN A 128 -28.97 -22.43 -18.23
CA GLN A 128 -30.19 -22.70 -18.99
C GLN A 128 -31.15 -21.53 -18.76
N ALA A 129 -31.04 -20.51 -19.60
CA ALA A 129 -32.06 -19.49 -19.73
C ALA A 129 -33.30 -20.16 -20.34
N ILE A 130 -34.40 -20.12 -19.61
CA ILE A 130 -35.68 -20.68 -20.07
C ILE A 130 -36.48 -19.50 -20.63
N ASP A 131 -36.85 -19.57 -21.90
CA ASP A 131 -37.81 -18.62 -22.46
C ASP A 131 -39.15 -18.84 -21.73
N ALA A 132 -39.63 -17.81 -21.05
CA ALA A 132 -40.80 -17.88 -20.17
C ALA A 132 -41.63 -16.60 -20.28
N SER A 133 -42.93 -16.77 -20.07
CA SER A 133 -43.87 -15.66 -19.88
C SER A 133 -44.27 -15.66 -18.41
N LEU A 134 -43.89 -14.62 -17.70
CA LEU A 134 -44.03 -14.53 -16.25
C LEU A 134 -45.03 -13.43 -15.93
N GLU A 135 -46.09 -13.81 -15.24
CA GLU A 135 -47.02 -12.85 -14.67
C GLU A 135 -46.60 -12.51 -13.23
N GLY A 136 -46.56 -11.23 -12.92
CA GLY A 136 -46.24 -10.79 -11.57
C GLY A 136 -46.52 -9.32 -11.33
N GLU A 137 -46.37 -8.92 -10.08
CA GLU A 137 -46.52 -7.54 -9.63
C GLU A 137 -45.17 -6.83 -9.63
N ILE A 138 -45.10 -5.62 -10.19
CA ILE A 138 -43.90 -4.79 -10.09
C ILE A 138 -43.77 -4.29 -8.65
N ILE A 139 -42.70 -4.69 -7.99
CA ILE A 139 -42.40 -4.27 -6.63
C ILE A 139 -41.07 -3.53 -6.56
N CYS A 140 -40.96 -2.64 -5.58
CA CYS A 140 -39.69 -2.08 -5.18
C CYS A 140 -39.04 -3.05 -4.18
N ILE A 141 -37.92 -3.66 -4.57
CA ILE A 141 -37.22 -4.65 -3.75
C ILE A 141 -36.72 -3.99 -2.45
N ASP A 142 -36.16 -2.78 -2.54
CA ASP A 142 -35.59 -2.11 -1.38
C ASP A 142 -36.68 -1.72 -0.35
N CYS A 143 -37.84 -1.20 -0.78
CA CYS A 143 -39.00 -0.98 0.09
C CYS A 143 -39.50 -2.26 0.76
N VAL A 144 -39.62 -3.37 0.02
CA VAL A 144 -40.07 -4.65 0.59
C VAL A 144 -39.09 -5.14 1.66
N MET A 145 -37.77 -5.02 1.42
CA MET A 145 -36.75 -5.38 2.40
C MET A 145 -36.79 -4.47 3.64
N LEU A 146 -37.02 -3.17 3.46
CA LEU A 146 -37.10 -2.21 4.57
C LEU A 146 -38.38 -2.39 5.40
N ASP A 147 -39.51 -2.74 4.77
CA ASP A 147 -40.75 -3.13 5.43
C ASP A 147 -40.56 -4.38 6.31
N GLU A 148 -39.87 -5.40 5.81
CA GLU A 148 -39.54 -6.61 6.59
C GLU A 148 -38.68 -6.30 7.81
N LEU A 149 -37.77 -5.33 7.70
CA LEU A 149 -36.93 -4.85 8.80
C LEU A 149 -37.64 -3.83 9.71
N GLN A 150 -38.90 -3.49 9.42
CA GLN A 150 -39.68 -2.46 10.14
C GLN A 150 -38.98 -1.10 10.20
N LEU A 151 -38.25 -0.74 9.15
CA LEU A 151 -37.53 0.53 9.03
C LEU A 151 -38.36 1.55 8.23
N ALA A 152 -38.46 2.77 8.78
CA ALA A 152 -39.10 3.88 8.09
C ALA A 152 -38.31 4.23 6.81
N HIS A 153 -39.01 4.33 5.68
CA HIS A 153 -38.40 4.62 4.40
C HIS A 153 -39.34 5.41 3.49
N GLY A 154 -38.74 6.12 2.52
CA GLY A 154 -39.46 6.78 1.43
C GLY A 154 -39.24 6.01 0.13
N HIS A 155 -40.16 6.12 -0.82
CA HIS A 155 -39.98 5.53 -2.14
C HIS A 155 -39.25 6.52 -3.06
N ASP A 156 -38.08 6.16 -3.57
CA ASP A 156 -37.28 7.00 -4.47
C ASP A 156 -36.89 6.29 -5.78
N ALA A 157 -36.36 7.05 -6.74
CA ALA A 157 -35.97 6.55 -8.05
C ALA A 157 -34.64 5.77 -8.05
N SER A 158 -33.90 5.75 -6.93
CA SER A 158 -32.67 4.98 -6.76
C SER A 158 -32.93 3.54 -6.34
N HIS A 159 -34.16 3.26 -5.89
CA HIS A 159 -34.58 1.92 -5.51
C HIS A 159 -34.67 0.98 -6.71
N ARG A 160 -34.36 -0.30 -6.44
CA ARG A 160 -34.37 -1.39 -7.41
C ARG A 160 -35.75 -2.00 -7.49
N PHE A 161 -36.23 -2.18 -8.72
CA PHE A 161 -37.51 -2.83 -8.97
C PHE A 161 -37.32 -4.29 -9.39
N GLY A 162 -38.30 -5.10 -9.04
CA GLY A 162 -38.37 -6.52 -9.38
C GLY A 162 -39.80 -6.94 -9.68
N LEU A 163 -39.94 -8.16 -10.14
CA LEU A 163 -41.22 -8.80 -10.42
C LEU A 163 -41.52 -9.81 -9.32
N ARG A 164 -42.60 -9.62 -8.56
CA ARG A 164 -43.10 -10.60 -7.60
C ARG A 164 -44.10 -11.52 -8.29
N THR A 165 -43.72 -12.78 -8.47
CA THR A 165 -44.58 -13.82 -9.05
C THR A 165 -45.71 -14.22 -8.09
N ALA A 166 -46.76 -14.87 -8.61
CA ALA A 166 -47.86 -15.40 -7.78
C ALA A 166 -47.39 -16.42 -6.72
N GLU A 167 -46.26 -17.08 -6.96
CA GLU A 167 -45.63 -18.02 -6.02
C GLU A 167 -44.84 -17.30 -4.91
N GLY A 168 -44.87 -15.97 -4.87
CA GLY A 168 -44.13 -15.16 -3.89
C GLY A 168 -42.64 -14.97 -4.20
N ARG A 169 -42.13 -15.56 -5.29
CA ARG A 169 -40.72 -15.37 -5.70
C ARG A 169 -40.52 -13.97 -6.26
N ILE A 170 -39.48 -13.29 -5.79
CA ILE A 170 -39.04 -11.98 -6.29
C ILE A 170 -37.95 -12.19 -7.33
N LEU A 171 -38.20 -11.74 -8.55
CA LEU A 171 -37.26 -11.79 -9.66
C LEU A 171 -36.70 -10.40 -9.93
N THR A 172 -35.39 -10.29 -9.98
CA THR A 172 -34.72 -9.04 -10.37
C THR A 172 -34.83 -8.84 -11.88
N ILE A 173 -35.30 -7.67 -12.31
CA ILE A 173 -35.37 -7.34 -13.73
C ILE A 173 -33.99 -6.86 -14.18
N VAL A 174 -33.44 -7.51 -15.21
CA VAL A 174 -32.12 -7.14 -15.74
C VAL A 174 -32.26 -5.86 -16.57
N ALA A 175 -31.46 -4.85 -16.22
CA ALA A 175 -31.43 -3.52 -16.82
C ALA A 175 -30.76 -3.50 -18.21
N PHE A 176 -31.37 -4.19 -19.19
CA PHE A 176 -30.90 -4.25 -20.58
C PHE A 176 -32.08 -4.10 -21.54
N GLU A 177 -31.95 -3.27 -22.58
CA GLU A 177 -32.98 -2.99 -23.59
C GLU A 177 -34.36 -2.68 -22.96
N LYS A 178 -35.37 -3.53 -23.20
CA LYS A 178 -36.75 -3.40 -22.72
C LYS A 178 -36.86 -3.48 -21.20
N GLY A 179 -35.88 -4.08 -20.53
CA GLY A 179 -35.79 -4.02 -19.07
C GLY A 179 -35.62 -2.59 -18.57
N ASN A 180 -34.83 -1.74 -19.24
CA ASN A 180 -34.67 -0.34 -18.83
C ASN A 180 -35.95 0.48 -19.04
N GLU A 181 -36.69 0.23 -20.12
CA GLU A 181 -37.99 0.87 -20.36
C GLU A 181 -38.98 0.51 -19.25
N LEU A 182 -39.05 -0.78 -18.88
CA LEU A 182 -39.86 -1.25 -17.77
C LEU A 182 -39.45 -0.61 -16.44
N MET A 183 -38.14 -0.47 -16.17
CA MET A 183 -37.63 0.16 -14.94
C MET A 183 -37.93 1.66 -14.86
N GLN A 184 -37.86 2.38 -15.98
CA GLN A 184 -38.22 3.80 -16.03
C GLN A 184 -39.72 4.03 -15.75
N GLN A 185 -40.56 3.07 -16.15
CA GLN A 185 -42.00 3.09 -15.90
C GLN A 185 -42.39 2.44 -14.56
N ALA A 186 -41.49 1.66 -13.95
CA ALA A 186 -41.75 0.89 -12.74
C ALA A 186 -42.11 1.75 -11.52
N ALA A 187 -41.62 2.99 -11.44
CA ALA A 187 -42.04 3.92 -10.39
C ALA A 187 -43.53 4.29 -10.50
N VAL A 188 -44.07 4.37 -11.72
CA VAL A 188 -45.50 4.62 -11.99
C VAL A 188 -46.30 3.33 -11.83
N TRP A 189 -45.71 2.20 -12.21
CA TRP A 189 -46.36 0.89 -12.20
C TRP A 189 -46.10 0.10 -10.93
N HIS A 190 -45.59 0.74 -9.88
CA HIS A 190 -45.42 0.11 -8.59
C HIS A 190 -46.76 -0.49 -8.12
N LYS A 191 -46.73 -1.75 -7.71
CA LYS A 191 -47.90 -2.57 -7.32
C LYS A 191 -48.90 -2.89 -8.44
N HIS A 192 -48.53 -2.71 -9.71
CA HIS A 192 -49.34 -3.15 -10.86
C HIS A 192 -48.91 -4.53 -11.35
N ARG A 193 -49.87 -5.28 -11.88
CA ARG A 193 -49.64 -6.59 -12.50
C ARG A 193 -49.22 -6.41 -13.94
N VAL A 194 -48.15 -7.10 -14.31
CA VAL A 194 -47.61 -7.11 -15.66
C VAL A 194 -47.31 -8.54 -16.09
N LEU A 195 -47.50 -8.79 -17.38
CA LEU A 195 -47.02 -9.97 -18.06
C LEU A 195 -45.69 -9.63 -18.71
N VAL A 196 -44.64 -10.35 -18.32
CA VAL A 196 -43.27 -10.15 -18.80
C VAL A 196 -42.87 -11.34 -19.66
N HIS A 197 -42.53 -11.08 -20.93
CA HIS A 197 -41.99 -12.08 -21.84
C HIS A 197 -40.47 -11.95 -21.89
N GLY A 198 -39.76 -13.04 -21.61
CA GLY A 198 -38.32 -12.93 -21.46
C GLY A 198 -37.59 -14.25 -21.28
N ARG A 199 -36.31 -14.13 -20.96
CA ARG A 199 -35.46 -15.25 -20.52
C ARG A 199 -35.38 -15.25 -19.01
N LEU A 200 -35.88 -16.30 -18.38
CA LEU A 200 -35.71 -16.54 -16.96
C LEU A 200 -34.37 -17.24 -16.72
N LEU A 201 -33.57 -16.70 -15.79
CA LEU A 201 -32.38 -17.35 -15.26
C LEU A 201 -32.70 -17.84 -13.85
N PRO A 202 -33.19 -19.08 -13.70
CA PRO A 202 -33.75 -19.57 -12.43
C PRO A 202 -32.70 -19.58 -11.30
N GLU A 203 -31.44 -19.86 -11.61
CA GLU A 203 -30.36 -19.92 -10.62
C GLU A 203 -29.98 -18.55 -10.02
N ARG A 204 -30.33 -17.45 -10.70
CA ARG A 204 -29.99 -16.08 -10.27
C ARG A 204 -31.20 -15.25 -9.89
N SER A 205 -32.40 -15.85 -9.89
CA SER A 205 -33.67 -15.17 -9.66
C SER A 205 -33.77 -13.87 -10.47
N CYS A 206 -33.37 -13.92 -11.75
CA CYS A 206 -33.42 -12.75 -12.62
C CYS A 206 -34.12 -13.06 -13.94
N VAL A 207 -34.77 -12.03 -14.49
CA VAL A 207 -35.49 -12.09 -15.76
C VAL A 207 -34.92 -11.05 -16.72
N GLN A 208 -34.53 -11.49 -17.90
CA GLN A 208 -34.20 -10.61 -19.02
C GLN A 208 -35.47 -10.37 -19.83
N VAL A 209 -35.96 -9.14 -19.78
CA VAL A 209 -37.22 -8.72 -20.42
C VAL A 209 -36.99 -8.50 -21.91
N ARG A 210 -37.75 -9.21 -22.76
CA ARG A 210 -37.85 -8.93 -24.19
C ARG A 210 -39.06 -8.07 -24.52
N ASP A 211 -40.17 -8.30 -23.83
CA ASP A 211 -41.40 -7.53 -24.00
C ASP A 211 -42.24 -7.59 -22.72
N PHE A 212 -43.18 -6.66 -22.57
CA PHE A 212 -44.07 -6.62 -21.43
C PHE A 212 -45.41 -5.95 -21.76
N SER A 213 -46.47 -6.39 -21.09
CA SER A 213 -47.79 -5.79 -21.18
C SER A 213 -48.44 -5.68 -19.80
N MET A 214 -49.18 -4.60 -19.58
CA MET A 214 -50.02 -4.44 -18.40
C MET A 214 -51.22 -5.37 -18.48
N LEU A 215 -51.64 -5.91 -17.33
CA LEU A 215 -52.82 -6.76 -17.18
C LEU A 215 -53.98 -6.02 -16.51
#